data_AF-A0A960ZJ57-F1
#
_entry.id   AF-A0A960ZJ57-F1
#
_cell.length_a   1.000
_cell.length_b   1.000
_cell.length_c   1.000
_cell.angle_alpha   90.00
_cell.angle_beta   90.00
_cell.angle_gamma   90.00
#
_symmetry.space_group_name_H-M   'P 1'
#
loop_
_entity.id
_entity.type
_entity.pdbx_description
1 polymer ?
#
loop_
_entity_poly.entity_id
_entity_poly.type
_entity_poly.pdbx_seq_one_letter_code
_entity_poly.pdbx_strand_id
1 'polypeptide(L)'
;MLESLLAKLGFLIYTIPAAILLMYSHEFFRNFLFKNLSAIESDQASSWIDPVALAALSFFGVSYSGMCQSGRKDNFITFLASQFFFPCFILLIALYAYLKQPVSGSYLYSFLQSSISQASALFLWNFIPLPPFDASFFFWQRFYNESRLPPLTGTVKIFFLAVMTLLPAGSFWWRGSNIAALLGLP
;
A
#
# COMPACT_ATOMS: atom_id res chain seq x y z
N MET A 1 -2.85 6.56 -32.12
CA MET A 1 -3.71 6.10 -30.99
C MET A 1 -2.96 5.15 -30.06
N LEU A 2 -2.27 4.13 -30.58
CA LEU A 2 -1.47 3.20 -29.77
C LEU A 2 -0.30 3.89 -29.05
N GLU A 3 0.44 4.76 -29.72
CA GLU A 3 1.58 5.48 -29.14
C GLU A 3 1.19 6.41 -27.99
N SER A 4 0.05 7.10 -28.09
CA SER A 4 -0.45 7.94 -26.99
C SER A 4 -0.98 7.11 -25.81
N LEU A 5 -1.45 5.88 -26.07
CA LEU A 5 -1.84 4.94 -25.03
C LEU A 5 -0.62 4.36 -24.31
N LEU A 6 0.42 3.97 -25.05
CA LEU A 6 1.70 3.51 -24.50
C LEU A 6 2.39 4.61 -23.68
N ALA A 7 2.40 5.85 -24.16
CA ALA A 7 2.95 6.98 -23.41
C ALA A 7 2.19 7.21 -22.09
N LYS A 8 0.86 7.02 -22.08
CA LYS A 8 0.04 7.11 -20.88
C LYS A 8 0.23 5.93 -19.92
N LEU A 9 0.63 4.76 -20.41
CA LEU A 9 0.85 3.56 -19.58
C LEU A 9 2.32 3.38 -19.18
N GLY A 10 3.25 4.19 -19.73
CA GLY A 10 4.68 4.07 -19.47
C GLY A 10 5.07 4.20 -18.00
N PHE A 11 4.24 4.86 -17.18
CA PHE A 11 4.49 4.95 -15.74
C PHE A 11 4.34 3.59 -15.01
N LEU A 12 3.53 2.68 -15.54
CA LEU A 12 3.30 1.36 -14.96
C LEU A 12 4.56 0.51 -14.90
N ILE A 13 5.54 0.79 -15.76
CA ILE A 13 6.83 0.10 -15.81
C ILE A 13 7.56 0.21 -14.47
N TYR A 14 7.39 1.31 -13.73
CA TYR A 14 8.01 1.51 -12.41
C TYR A 14 7.01 1.48 -11.25
N THR A 15 5.73 1.79 -11.45
CA THR A 15 4.74 1.75 -10.35
C THR A 15 4.27 0.34 -10.00
N ILE A 16 4.19 -0.58 -10.97
CA ILE A 16 3.83 -1.99 -10.69
C ILE A 16 4.91 -2.69 -9.86
N PRO A 17 6.20 -2.65 -10.23
CA PRO A 17 7.25 -3.27 -9.41
C PRO A 17 7.34 -2.64 -8.02
N ALA A 18 7.16 -1.32 -7.90
CA ALA A 18 7.14 -0.63 -6.62
C ALA A 18 5.99 -1.13 -5.72
N ALA A 19 4.79 -1.26 -6.30
CA ALA A 19 3.60 -1.73 -5.57
C ALA A 19 3.77 -3.18 -5.12
N ILE A 20 4.30 -4.06 -5.96
CA ILE A 20 4.60 -5.46 -5.61
C ILE A 20 5.61 -5.51 -4.47
N LEU A 21 6.73 -4.80 -4.60
CA LEU A 21 7.77 -4.76 -3.57
C LEU A 21 7.19 -4.31 -2.23
N LEU A 22 6.47 -3.19 -2.24
CA LEU A 22 5.88 -2.59 -1.04
C LEU A 22 4.84 -3.49 -0.38
N MET A 23 3.87 -3.99 -1.14
CA MET A 23 2.79 -4.83 -0.59
C MET A 23 3.35 -6.17 -0.09
N TYR A 24 4.24 -6.81 -0.84
CA TYR A 24 4.82 -8.08 -0.43
C TYR A 24 5.70 -7.95 0.82
N SER A 25 6.56 -6.93 0.86
CA SER A 25 7.46 -6.71 1.99
C SER A 25 6.71 -6.28 3.26
N HIS A 26 5.67 -5.46 3.14
CA HIS A 26 4.82 -5.08 4.28
C HIS A 26 4.10 -6.29 4.87
N GLU A 27 3.47 -7.10 4.02
CA GLU A 27 2.76 -8.32 4.45
C GLU A 27 3.72 -9.34 5.07
N PHE A 28 4.90 -9.53 4.46
CA PHE A 28 5.93 -10.40 5.02
C PHE A 28 6.37 -9.93 6.41
N PHE A 29 6.64 -8.63 6.57
CA PHE A 29 7.03 -8.04 7.85
C PHE A 29 5.92 -8.20 8.89
N ARG A 30 4.66 -7.95 8.52
CA ARG A 30 3.51 -8.09 9.42
C ARG A 30 3.36 -9.54 9.89
N ASN A 31 3.39 -10.51 8.98
CA ASN A 31 3.24 -11.93 9.32
C ASN A 31 4.41 -12.40 10.21
N PHE A 32 5.63 -11.94 9.94
CA PHE A 32 6.77 -12.18 10.82
C PHE A 32 6.54 -11.62 12.24
N LEU A 33 6.05 -10.38 12.35
CA LEU A 33 5.75 -9.73 13.62
C LEU A 33 4.64 -10.46 14.39
N PHE A 34 3.59 -10.90 13.70
CA PHE A 34 2.42 -11.54 14.31
C PHE A 34 2.76 -12.93 14.84
N LYS A 35 3.58 -13.70 14.11
CA LYS A 35 4.14 -14.97 14.58
C LYS A 35 4.92 -14.81 15.87
N ASN A 36 5.77 -13.79 15.97
CA ASN A 36 6.61 -13.55 17.15
C ASN A 36 5.82 -13.00 18.35
N LEU A 37 4.73 -12.26 18.10
CA LEU A 37 3.86 -11.70 19.15
C LEU A 37 2.73 -12.66 19.59
N SER A 38 2.77 -13.93 19.16
CA SER A 38 1.76 -14.96 19.49
C SER A 38 0.32 -14.53 19.11
N ALA A 39 0.16 -13.66 18.12
CA ALA A 39 -1.13 -13.38 17.54
C ALA A 39 -1.55 -14.61 16.72
N ILE A 40 -2.71 -15.18 17.02
CA ILE A 40 -3.24 -16.35 16.32
C ILE A 40 -3.54 -15.95 14.88
N GLU A 41 -2.65 -16.26 13.95
CA GLU A 41 -2.95 -16.28 12.52
C GLU A 41 -3.50 -17.66 12.15
N SER A 42 -4.55 -17.68 11.32
CA SER A 42 -4.85 -18.87 10.53
C SER A 42 -3.62 -19.21 9.68
N ASP A 43 -3.23 -20.47 9.61
CA ASP A 43 -2.01 -21.01 8.97
C ASP A 43 -1.77 -20.67 7.47
N GLN A 44 -2.59 -19.81 6.86
CA GLN A 44 -2.45 -19.40 5.47
C GLN A 44 -1.79 -18.02 5.34
N ALA A 45 -0.55 -17.91 5.84
CA ALA A 45 0.30 -16.72 5.71
C ALA A 45 0.72 -16.40 4.26
N SER A 46 0.27 -17.18 3.28
CA SER A 46 0.62 -17.04 1.88
C SER A 46 -0.56 -17.45 1.00
N SER A 47 -1.51 -16.56 0.77
CA SER A 47 -2.31 -16.72 -0.44
C SER A 47 -2.86 -15.37 -0.88
N TRP A 48 -2.16 -14.77 -1.84
CA TRP A 48 -2.63 -13.73 -2.76
C TRP A 48 -2.61 -12.28 -2.24
N ILE A 49 -1.65 -11.49 -2.77
CA ILE A 49 -1.80 -10.04 -2.90
C ILE A 49 -3.14 -9.80 -3.60
N ASP A 50 -4.04 -9.03 -2.99
CA ASP A 50 -5.33 -8.69 -3.62
C ASP A 50 -5.05 -7.97 -4.96
N PRO A 51 -5.41 -8.56 -6.11
CA PRO A 51 -5.10 -7.98 -7.41
C PRO A 51 -5.77 -6.62 -7.61
N VAL A 52 -6.91 -6.38 -6.97
CA VAL A 52 -7.60 -5.08 -7.00
C VAL A 52 -6.82 -4.04 -6.21
N ALA A 53 -6.29 -4.42 -5.06
CA ALA A 53 -5.44 -3.55 -4.25
C ALA A 53 -4.13 -3.23 -4.99
N LEU A 54 -3.52 -4.22 -5.64
CA LEU A 54 -2.31 -4.03 -6.43
C LEU A 54 -2.57 -3.10 -7.62
N ALA A 55 -3.67 -3.31 -8.34
CA ALA A 55 -4.07 -2.43 -9.43
C ALA A 55 -4.32 -1.01 -8.92
N ALA A 56 -5.08 -0.85 -7.83
CA ALA A 56 -5.35 0.48 -7.28
C ALA A 56 -4.06 1.22 -6.91
N LEU A 57 -3.12 0.52 -6.25
CA LEU A 57 -1.83 1.11 -5.87
C LEU A 57 -0.96 1.46 -7.09
N SER A 58 -0.97 0.59 -8.11
CA SER A 58 -0.15 0.76 -9.31
C SER A 58 -0.66 1.88 -10.21
N PHE A 59 -1.99 2.02 -10.36
CA PHE A 59 -2.63 2.99 -11.26
C PHE A 59 -2.92 4.33 -10.59
N PHE A 60 -3.34 4.33 -9.32
CA PHE A 60 -3.77 5.53 -8.61
C PHE A 60 -2.78 6.00 -7.54
N GLY A 61 -1.76 5.19 -7.21
CA GLY A 61 -0.79 5.49 -6.15
C GLY A 61 -1.35 5.32 -4.73
N VAL A 62 -2.60 4.89 -4.60
CA VAL A 62 -3.31 4.73 -3.32
C VAL A 62 -4.05 3.41 -3.34
N SER A 63 -4.01 2.69 -2.23
CA SER A 63 -4.73 1.43 -2.05
C SER A 63 -4.97 1.16 -0.57
N TYR A 64 -5.60 0.04 -0.29
CA TYR A 64 -5.69 -0.54 1.04
C TYR A 64 -4.58 -1.56 1.22
N SER A 65 -3.93 -1.57 2.39
CA SER A 65 -2.97 -2.63 2.69
C SER A 65 -3.70 -3.89 3.12
N GLY A 66 -3.35 -4.98 2.47
CA GLY A 66 -3.41 -6.29 3.09
C GLY A 66 -4.49 -7.22 2.59
N MET A 67 -4.04 -8.46 2.47
CA MET A 67 -4.78 -9.61 1.99
C MET A 67 -6.05 -9.82 2.83
N CYS A 68 -7.09 -10.39 2.22
CA CYS A 68 -8.29 -10.83 2.93
C CYS A 68 -7.98 -12.07 3.79
N GLN A 69 -7.27 -11.89 4.90
CA GLN A 69 -7.09 -12.95 5.88
C GLN A 69 -8.38 -13.12 6.68
N SER A 70 -9.08 -14.23 6.43
CA SER A 70 -10.20 -14.66 7.26
C SER A 70 -9.69 -15.09 8.62
N GLY A 71 -10.05 -14.37 9.69
CA GLY A 71 -9.67 -14.72 11.06
C GLY A 71 -8.49 -13.93 11.64
N ARG A 72 -8.07 -12.84 10.98
CA ARG A 72 -7.07 -11.90 11.51
C ARG A 72 -7.51 -11.33 12.87
N LYS A 73 -6.64 -11.45 13.89
CA LYS A 73 -6.85 -10.87 15.22
C LYS A 73 -5.76 -9.85 15.53
N ASP A 74 -6.01 -8.63 15.09
CA ASP A 74 -5.11 -7.51 15.39
C ASP A 74 -5.47 -6.86 16.72
N ASN A 75 -4.44 -6.42 17.44
CA ASN A 75 -4.58 -5.46 18.51
C ASN A 75 -3.90 -4.14 18.11
N PHE A 76 -4.11 -3.11 18.92
CA PHE A 76 -3.55 -1.79 18.64
C PHE A 76 -2.01 -1.80 18.51
N ILE A 77 -1.32 -2.62 19.30
CA ILE A 77 0.14 -2.73 19.29
C ILE A 77 0.62 -3.37 17.99
N THR A 78 0.01 -4.47 17.56
CA THR A 78 0.36 -5.17 16.33
C THR A 78 0.07 -4.32 15.09
N PHE A 79 -1.01 -3.53 15.12
CA PHE A 79 -1.31 -2.54 14.10
C PHE A 79 -0.24 -1.44 14.05
N LEU A 80 0.07 -0.77 15.17
CA LEU A 80 1.09 0.28 15.18
C LEU A 80 2.46 -0.24 14.75
N ALA A 81 2.83 -1.43 15.21
CA ALA A 81 4.09 -2.05 14.85
C ALA A 81 4.14 -2.38 13.34
N SER A 82 3.04 -2.84 12.75
CA SER A 82 2.97 -3.05 11.30
C SER A 82 3.01 -1.74 10.51
N GLN A 83 2.46 -0.64 11.04
CA GLN A 83 2.56 0.68 10.40
C GLN A 83 3.97 1.28 10.47
N PHE A 84 4.79 0.88 11.46
CA PHE A 84 6.19 1.32 11.55
C PHE A 84 7.06 0.82 10.37
N PHE A 85 6.59 -0.19 9.65
CA PHE A 85 7.22 -0.63 8.41
C PHE A 85 7.37 0.51 7.40
N PHE A 86 6.32 1.31 7.17
CA PHE A 86 6.31 2.35 6.15
C PHE A 86 7.37 3.45 6.36
N PRO A 87 7.49 4.10 7.54
CA PRO A 87 8.55 5.07 7.76
C PRO A 87 9.95 4.45 7.65
N CYS A 88 10.16 3.21 8.11
CA CYS A 88 11.43 2.51 7.90
C CYS A 88 11.73 2.27 6.42
N PHE A 89 10.73 1.84 5.64
CA PHE A 89 10.86 1.61 4.22
C PHE A 89 11.17 2.91 3.45
N ILE A 90 10.47 4.00 3.77
CA ILE A 90 10.71 5.33 3.22
C ILE A 90 12.14 5.80 3.54
N LEU A 91 12.58 5.65 4.80
CA LEU A 91 13.93 6.01 5.21
C LEU A 91 15.00 5.20 4.47
N LEU A 92 14.80 3.89 4.30
CA LEU A 92 15.72 3.04 3.54
C LEU A 92 15.83 3.45 2.08
N ILE A 93 14.69 3.76 1.43
CA ILE A 93 14.69 4.25 0.04
C ILE A 93 15.36 5.61 -0.06
N ALA A 94 15.07 6.54 0.86
CA ALA A 94 15.68 7.86 0.89
C ALA A 94 17.20 7.77 1.06
N LEU A 95 17.67 6.93 1.99
CA LEU A 95 19.09 6.66 2.19
C LEU A 95 19.73 6.06 0.94
N TYR A 96 19.07 5.09 0.30
CA TYR A 96 19.56 4.50 -0.94
C TYR A 96 19.65 5.54 -2.07
N ALA A 97 18.63 6.39 -2.23
CA ALA A 97 18.61 7.47 -3.20
C ALA A 97 19.72 8.49 -2.93
N TYR A 98 19.96 8.85 -1.67
CA TYR A 98 21.06 9.73 -1.28
C TYR A 98 22.44 9.15 -1.63
N LEU A 99 22.65 7.85 -1.40
CA LEU A 99 23.92 7.17 -1.70
C LEU A 99 24.15 6.97 -3.19
N LYS A 100 23.09 6.73 -3.97
CA LYS A 100 23.19 6.42 -5.40
C LYS A 100 23.01 7.62 -6.32
N GLN A 101 22.45 8.73 -5.81
CA GLN A 101 22.20 9.96 -6.55
C GLN A 101 21.62 9.69 -7.96
N PRO A 102 20.48 9.00 -8.06
CA PRO A 102 19.94 8.61 -9.36
C PRO A 102 19.60 9.86 -10.18
N VAL A 103 19.98 9.84 -11.46
CA VAL A 103 19.71 10.93 -12.39
C VAL A 103 18.21 11.10 -12.60
N SER A 104 17.73 12.34 -12.58
CA SER A 104 16.33 12.66 -12.85
C SER A 104 15.88 12.12 -14.21
N GLY A 105 14.66 11.57 -14.27
CA GLY A 105 14.12 10.91 -15.47
C GLY A 105 14.64 9.48 -15.72
N SER A 106 15.58 8.98 -14.91
CA SER A 106 15.97 7.56 -14.97
C SER A 106 14.85 6.64 -14.45
N TYR A 107 14.88 5.38 -14.88
CA TYR A 107 14.00 4.35 -14.34
C TYR A 107 14.15 4.24 -12.81
N LEU A 108 15.39 4.21 -12.32
CA LEU A 108 15.68 4.08 -10.89
C LEU A 108 15.09 5.24 -10.10
N TYR A 109 15.27 6.48 -10.56
CA TYR A 109 14.67 7.65 -9.93
C TYR A 109 13.14 7.51 -9.83
N SER A 110 12.49 7.19 -10.95
CA SER A 110 11.02 7.08 -11.03
C SER A 110 10.47 5.94 -10.16
N PHE A 111 11.21 4.83 -10.09
CA PHE A 111 10.89 3.69 -9.23
C PHE A 111 10.98 4.03 -7.74
N LEU A 112 12.06 4.69 -7.30
CA LEU A 112 12.24 5.08 -5.90
C LEU A 112 11.20 6.13 -5.47
N GLN A 113 10.94 7.12 -6.34
CA GLN A 113 9.91 8.13 -6.11
C GLN A 113 8.51 7.51 -5.99
N SER A 114 8.19 6.55 -6.86
CA SER A 114 6.91 5.83 -6.82
C SER A 114 6.79 4.98 -5.56
N SER A 115 7.87 4.33 -5.14
CA SER A 115 7.93 3.53 -3.92
C SER A 115 7.68 4.38 -2.67
N ILE A 116 8.30 5.57 -2.57
CA ILE A 116 8.05 6.51 -1.46
C ILE A 116 6.61 7.01 -1.45
N SER A 117 6.09 7.40 -2.62
CA SER A 117 4.72 7.90 -2.77
C SER A 117 3.69 6.85 -2.36
N GLN A 118 3.80 5.63 -2.90
CA GLN A 118 2.90 4.52 -2.57
C GLN A 118 3.02 4.10 -1.10
N ALA A 119 4.23 4.10 -0.51
CA ALA A 119 4.43 3.77 0.90
C ALA A 119 3.81 4.83 1.82
N SER A 120 3.96 6.11 1.47
CA SER A 120 3.34 7.22 2.19
C SER A 120 1.81 7.15 2.10
N ALA A 121 1.29 6.76 0.93
CA ALA A 121 -0.12 6.49 0.73
C ALA A 121 -0.65 5.40 1.64
N LEU A 122 -0.09 4.20 1.55
CA LEU A 122 -0.53 3.11 2.40
C LEU A 122 -0.42 3.46 3.89
N PHE A 123 0.65 4.14 4.31
CA PHE A 123 0.80 4.58 5.70
C PHE A 123 -0.38 5.41 6.18
N LEU A 124 -0.79 6.46 5.46
CA LEU A 124 -1.90 7.32 5.91
C LEU A 124 -3.25 6.60 5.80
N TRP A 125 -3.50 5.90 4.69
CA TRP A 125 -4.80 5.30 4.42
C TRP A 125 -5.09 4.11 5.35
N ASN A 126 -4.06 3.40 5.81
CA ASN A 126 -4.22 2.29 6.74
C ASN A 126 -4.77 2.67 8.12
N PHE A 127 -4.74 3.95 8.51
CA PHE A 127 -5.35 4.42 9.76
C PHE A 127 -6.88 4.61 9.67
N ILE A 128 -7.46 4.51 8.48
CA ILE A 128 -8.91 4.66 8.33
C ILE A 128 -9.61 3.47 8.99
N PRO A 129 -10.53 3.70 9.94
CA PRO A 129 -11.19 2.64 10.70
C PRO A 129 -12.36 2.02 9.90
N LEU A 130 -12.20 1.81 8.59
CA LEU A 130 -13.19 1.23 7.70
C LEU A 130 -12.56 0.11 6.87
N PRO A 131 -13.25 -1.02 6.65
CA PRO A 131 -12.77 -2.03 5.71
C PRO A 131 -12.57 -1.38 4.34
N PRO A 132 -11.57 -1.79 3.54
CA PRO A 132 -10.60 -2.86 3.76
C PRO A 132 -9.27 -2.43 4.45
N PHE A 133 -9.18 -1.24 5.06
CA PHE A 133 -7.92 -0.73 5.63
C PHE A 133 -7.49 -1.45 6.91
N ASP A 134 -6.19 -1.46 7.21
CA ASP A 134 -5.62 -2.20 8.35
C ASP A 134 -6.25 -1.84 9.71
N ALA A 135 -6.49 -0.56 9.99
CA ALA A 135 -7.09 -0.15 11.27
C ALA A 135 -8.49 -0.74 11.50
N SER A 136 -9.21 -1.08 10.44
CA SER A 136 -10.54 -1.67 10.55
C SER A 136 -10.55 -3.03 11.24
N PHE A 137 -9.46 -3.80 11.17
CA PHE A 137 -9.36 -5.09 11.86
C PHE A 137 -9.34 -4.94 13.37
N PHE A 138 -8.80 -3.83 13.88
CA PHE A 138 -8.88 -3.49 15.31
C PHE A 138 -10.29 -3.01 15.70
N PHE A 139 -10.88 -2.08 14.95
CA PHE A 139 -12.17 -1.48 15.31
C PHE A 139 -13.38 -2.40 15.10
N TRP A 140 -13.32 -3.29 14.10
CA TRP A 140 -14.46 -4.12 13.66
C TRP A 140 -14.23 -5.62 13.85
N GLN A 141 -13.23 -6.02 14.65
CA GLN A 141 -12.80 -7.41 14.85
C GLN A 141 -13.97 -8.39 15.10
N ARG A 142 -14.94 -7.97 15.91
CA ARG A 142 -16.11 -8.79 16.27
C ARG A 142 -16.98 -9.12 15.05
N PHE A 143 -17.13 -8.17 14.14
CA PHE A 143 -17.92 -8.35 12.92
C PHE A 143 -17.20 -9.23 11.89
N TYR A 144 -15.86 -9.19 11.85
CA TYR A 144 -15.05 -10.05 10.96
C TYR A 144 -15.23 -11.53 11.28
N ASN A 145 -15.40 -11.87 12.56
CA ASN A 145 -15.61 -13.25 13.02
C ASN A 145 -17.04 -13.77 12.78
N GLU A 146 -18.04 -12.89 12.70
CA GLU A 146 -19.46 -13.26 12.60
C GLU A 146 -19.98 -13.43 11.15
N SER A 147 -19.10 -13.60 10.17
CA SER A 147 -19.45 -13.89 8.76
C SER A 147 -20.28 -12.81 8.02
N ARG A 148 -20.53 -11.65 8.63
CA ARG A 148 -21.36 -10.56 8.06
C ARG A 148 -20.60 -9.54 7.22
N LEU A 149 -19.27 -9.57 7.27
CA LEU A 149 -18.38 -8.62 6.59
C LEU A 149 -17.95 -8.96 5.15
N PRO A 150 -17.98 -10.20 4.63
CA PRO A 150 -17.58 -10.46 3.23
C PRO A 150 -18.35 -9.65 2.18
N PRO A 151 -19.68 -9.41 2.32
CA PRO A 151 -20.40 -8.52 1.43
C PRO A 151 -19.99 -7.06 1.61
N LEU A 152 -19.81 -6.62 2.86
CA LEU A 152 -19.47 -5.25 3.20
C LEU A 152 -18.05 -4.87 2.74
N THR A 153 -17.07 -5.77 2.88
CA THR A 153 -15.71 -5.58 2.36
C THR A 153 -15.72 -5.48 0.84
N GLY A 154 -16.50 -6.32 0.16
CA GLY A 154 -16.69 -6.22 -1.29
C GLY A 154 -17.31 -4.89 -1.72
N THR A 155 -18.40 -4.46 -1.07
CA THR A 155 -19.06 -3.18 -1.36
C THR A 155 -18.14 -1.99 -1.09
N VAL A 156 -17.38 -1.99 0.01
CA VAL A 156 -16.46 -0.88 0.31
C VAL A 156 -15.24 -0.90 -0.63
N LYS A 157 -14.74 -2.06 -1.05
CA LYS A 157 -13.71 -2.15 -2.10
C LYS A 157 -14.19 -1.55 -3.42
N ILE A 158 -15.40 -1.89 -3.84
CA ILE A 158 -16.00 -1.35 -5.08
C ILE A 158 -16.25 0.15 -4.94
N PHE A 159 -16.79 0.60 -3.80
CA PHE A 159 -17.00 2.01 -3.53
C PHE A 159 -15.68 2.79 -3.50
N PHE A 160 -14.65 2.24 -2.84
CA PHE A 160 -13.31 2.82 -2.83
C PHE A 160 -12.77 2.93 -4.26
N LEU A 161 -12.87 1.88 -5.07
CA LEU A 161 -12.46 1.91 -6.47
C LEU A 161 -13.24 2.97 -7.25
N ALA A 162 -14.55 3.06 -7.06
CA ALA A 162 -15.42 4.05 -7.70
C ALA A 162 -15.07 5.49 -7.27
N VAL A 163 -14.78 5.71 -6.00
CA VAL A 163 -14.31 7.02 -5.49
C VAL A 163 -12.95 7.36 -6.11
N MET A 164 -12.03 6.39 -6.20
CA MET A 164 -10.71 6.63 -6.79
C MET A 164 -10.77 6.87 -8.31
N THR A 165 -11.74 6.28 -9.02
CA THR A 165 -11.95 6.55 -10.46
C THR A 165 -12.68 7.87 -10.71
N LEU A 166 -13.55 8.30 -9.79
CA LEU A 166 -14.34 9.53 -9.91
C LEU A 166 -13.64 10.77 -9.35
N LEU A 167 -12.72 10.62 -8.39
CA LEU A 167 -11.90 11.72 -7.90
C LEU A 167 -10.86 12.09 -8.97
N PRO A 168 -10.92 13.28 -9.59
CA PRO A 168 -9.92 13.71 -10.58
C PRO A 168 -8.53 13.98 -9.96
N ALA A 169 -8.30 13.63 -8.69
CA ALA A 169 -7.37 14.37 -7.83
C ALA A 169 -6.41 13.51 -6.99
N GLY A 170 -6.61 12.20 -6.85
CA GLY A 170 -5.63 11.36 -6.12
C GLY A 170 -4.29 11.23 -6.85
N SER A 171 -4.33 11.31 -8.18
CA SER A 171 -3.18 11.14 -9.07
C SER A 171 -2.37 12.41 -9.33
N PHE A 172 -2.76 13.55 -8.74
CA PHE A 172 -2.11 14.85 -8.97
C PHE A 172 -1.43 15.44 -7.72
N TRP A 173 -1.97 15.21 -6.52
CA TRP A 173 -1.42 15.80 -5.28
C TRP A 173 -0.30 14.99 -4.63
N TRP A 174 -0.17 13.70 -4.98
CA TRP A 174 0.75 12.78 -4.31
C TRP A 174 1.68 12.00 -5.22
N ARG A 175 1.86 12.45 -6.47
CA ARG A 175 3.10 12.13 -7.18
C ARG A 175 4.22 12.66 -6.31
N GLY A 176 5.24 11.86 -6.01
CA GLY A 176 6.25 12.15 -4.99
C GLY A 176 7.08 13.42 -5.20
N SER A 177 6.67 14.41 -6.01
CA SER A 177 7.35 15.71 -6.17
C SER A 177 7.42 16.47 -4.85
N ASN A 178 6.38 16.44 -4.02
CA ASN A 178 6.38 17.18 -2.75
C ASN A 178 7.23 16.50 -1.67
N ILE A 179 7.27 15.16 -1.63
CA ILE A 179 8.08 14.40 -0.65
C ILE A 179 9.54 14.28 -1.11
N ALA A 180 9.80 14.09 -2.41
CA ALA A 180 11.15 14.14 -2.96
C ALA A 180 11.78 15.53 -2.77
N ALA A 181 11.02 16.60 -3.01
CA ALA A 181 11.46 17.97 -2.71
C ALA A 181 11.69 18.20 -1.21
N LEU A 182 10.83 17.66 -0.32
CA LEU A 182 11.02 17.76 1.14
C LEU A 182 12.27 17.01 1.63
N LEU A 183 12.60 15.91 0.96
CA LEU A 183 13.77 15.06 1.28
C LEU A 183 15.05 15.50 0.54
N GLY A 184 15.00 16.60 -0.22
CA GLY A 184 16.15 17.09 -0.99
C GLY A 184 16.65 16.11 -2.06
N LEU A 185 15.78 15.19 -2.49
CA LEU A 185 16.04 14.32 -3.63
C LEU A 185 15.85 15.14 -4.92
N PRO A 186 16.75 15.04 -5.91
CA PRO A 186 16.72 15.85 -7.14
C PRO A 186 15.47 15.62 -7.99
#